data_AF-A0A494YAI4-F1
#
_entry.id   AF-A0A494YAI4-F1
#
_cell.length_a   1.000
_cell.length_b   1.000
_cell.length_c   1.000
_cell.angle_alpha   90.00
_cell.angle_beta   90.00
_cell.angle_gamma   90.00
#
_symmetry.space_group_name_H-M   'P 1'
#
loop_
_entity.id
_entity.type
_entity.pdbx_description
1 polymer ?
#
loop_
_entity_poly.entity_id
_entity_poly.type
_entity_poly.pdbx_seq_one_letter_code
_entity_poly.pdbx_strand_id
1 'polypeptide(L)'
;MQTQNVPYGYEPRPERNTGTLIYYDIFEDTSNEELDAVADTADGRTFAKLVLYPIHEETAKRMFKFPVSPYYKREKHLREWMLDRASDKTTIDGWEGKRKKYTPIDAALRHLTETLPSPHFLYLTPEMANTFASFSSFEEWIVRIRMLLTAEPVALHPRLERFRNRWDVR
;
A
#
# COMPACT_ATOMS: atom_id res chain seq x y z
N MET A 1 -8.30 -2.98 -60.77
CA MET A 1 -7.65 -1.88 -60.02
C MET A 1 -8.53 -1.52 -58.82
N GLN A 2 -7.89 -1.23 -57.69
CA GLN A 2 -8.38 -0.51 -56.50
C GLN A 2 -9.35 -1.23 -55.55
N THR A 3 -9.21 -1.20 -54.22
CA THR A 3 -8.08 -0.99 -53.27
C THR A 3 -8.57 -1.51 -51.91
N GLN A 4 -7.71 -2.17 -51.14
CA GLN A 4 -7.94 -2.54 -49.73
C GLN A 4 -8.21 -1.30 -48.86
N ASN A 5 -9.03 -1.46 -47.82
CA ASN A 5 -8.88 -0.68 -46.59
C ASN A 5 -9.35 -1.52 -45.39
N VAL A 6 -8.38 -2.07 -44.65
CA VAL A 6 -8.55 -2.62 -43.31
C VAL A 6 -8.29 -1.49 -42.30
N PRO A 7 -9.20 -1.18 -41.36
CA PRO A 7 -8.94 -0.18 -40.34
C PRO A 7 -8.05 -0.74 -39.22
N TYR A 8 -6.87 -0.13 -39.13
CA TYR A 8 -6.13 0.25 -37.93
C TYR A 8 -5.90 -0.84 -36.86
N GLY A 9 -4.64 -1.30 -36.78
CA GLY A 9 -4.13 -2.18 -35.74
C GLY A 9 -4.43 -1.65 -34.35
N TYR A 10 -5.28 -2.38 -33.64
CA TYR A 10 -5.33 -2.33 -32.19
C TYR A 10 -4.15 -3.17 -31.70
N GLU A 11 -2.97 -2.56 -31.54
CA GLU A 11 -1.94 -3.18 -30.72
C GLU A 11 -2.47 -3.19 -29.28
N PRO A 12 -2.68 -4.37 -28.66
CA PRO A 12 -2.93 -4.43 -27.22
C PRO A 12 -1.74 -3.75 -26.56
N ARG A 13 -1.99 -2.62 -25.89
CA ARG A 13 -0.95 -1.91 -25.15
C ARG A 13 -0.34 -2.96 -24.20
N PRO A 14 0.98 -3.24 -24.25
CA PRO A 14 1.56 -4.29 -23.43
C PRO A 14 1.19 -4.02 -21.97
N GLU A 15 0.83 -5.07 -21.23
CA GLU A 15 0.51 -5.00 -19.80
C GLU A 15 1.63 -4.23 -19.10
N ARG A 16 1.42 -2.95 -18.87
CA ARG A 16 2.39 -2.10 -18.20
C ARG A 16 2.24 -2.44 -16.74
N ASN A 17 3.13 -3.29 -16.22
CA ASN A 17 3.21 -3.56 -14.79
C ASN A 17 3.05 -2.23 -14.04
N THR A 18 2.03 -2.17 -13.18
CA THR A 18 1.46 -0.90 -12.70
C THR A 18 2.31 -0.22 -11.63
N GLY A 19 3.48 -0.77 -11.27
CA GLY A 19 4.41 -0.22 -10.27
C GLY A 19 4.46 -1.05 -8.99
N THR A 20 4.62 -0.39 -7.85
CA THR A 20 4.71 -1.03 -6.52
C THR A 20 3.47 -0.73 -5.68
N LEU A 21 2.80 -1.79 -5.20
CA LEU A 21 1.75 -1.70 -4.19
C LEU A 21 2.37 -1.87 -2.81
N ILE A 22 2.15 -0.91 -1.92
CA ILE A 22 2.72 -0.88 -0.57
C ILE A 22 1.57 -0.97 0.42
N TYR A 23 1.43 -2.10 1.11
CA TYR A 23 0.48 -2.22 2.21
C TYR A 23 1.13 -1.67 3.49
N TYR A 24 0.74 -0.45 3.85
CA TYR A 24 1.24 0.26 5.01
C TYR A 24 0.24 0.16 6.16
N ASP A 25 0.57 -0.68 7.15
CA ASP A 25 -0.36 -0.96 8.25
C ASP A 25 0.34 -1.42 9.53
N ILE A 26 -0.42 -1.49 10.62
CA ILE A 26 0.03 -2.09 11.87
C ILE A 26 0.03 -3.60 11.77
N PHE A 27 -0.89 -4.24 11.04
CA PHE A 27 -1.03 -5.70 11.01
C PHE A 27 -1.24 -6.33 12.40
N GLU A 28 -2.01 -5.68 13.28
CA GLU A 28 -2.37 -6.26 14.58
C GLU A 28 -3.42 -7.35 14.43
N ASP A 29 -4.52 -7.03 13.74
CA ASP A 29 -5.69 -7.90 13.56
C ASP A 29 -5.88 -8.34 12.10
N THR A 30 -4.87 -8.12 11.24
CA THR A 30 -4.97 -8.48 9.83
C THR A 30 -5.00 -9.99 9.67
N SER A 31 -6.08 -10.49 9.08
CA SER A 31 -6.30 -11.90 8.78
C SER A 31 -5.56 -12.36 7.53
N ASN A 32 -5.37 -13.67 7.38
CA ASN A 32 -4.79 -14.22 6.14
C ASN A 32 -5.68 -13.93 4.93
N GLU A 33 -6.99 -13.93 5.12
CA GLU A 33 -7.97 -13.60 4.07
C GLU A 33 -7.82 -12.15 3.59
N GLU A 34 -7.52 -11.20 4.50
CA GLU A 34 -7.24 -9.82 4.11
C GLU A 34 -5.91 -9.68 3.38
N LEU A 35 -4.88 -10.44 3.79
CA LEU A 35 -3.58 -10.51 3.10
C LEU A 35 -3.73 -11.13 1.70
N ASP A 36 -4.54 -12.17 1.56
CA ASP A 36 -4.84 -12.76 0.25
C ASP A 36 -5.58 -11.76 -0.63
N ALA A 37 -6.57 -11.04 -0.10
CA ALA A 37 -7.32 -10.08 -0.87
C ALA A 37 -6.47 -8.89 -1.36
N VAL A 38 -5.46 -8.44 -0.61
CA VAL A 38 -4.51 -7.41 -1.12
C VAL A 38 -3.55 -8.00 -2.14
N ALA A 39 -3.13 -9.26 -1.99
CA ALA A 39 -2.30 -9.93 -2.97
C ALA A 39 -3.05 -10.17 -4.29
N ASP A 40 -4.31 -10.56 -4.23
CA ASP A 40 -5.19 -10.70 -5.39
C ASP A 40 -5.47 -9.34 -6.05
N THR A 41 -5.57 -8.27 -5.25
CA THR A 41 -5.59 -6.89 -5.79
C THR A 41 -4.29 -6.56 -6.52
N ALA A 42 -3.15 -6.96 -5.96
CA ALA A 42 -1.83 -6.74 -6.55
C ALA A 42 -1.73 -7.46 -7.91
N ASP A 43 -2.13 -8.73 -7.95
CA ASP A 43 -2.10 -9.57 -9.13
C ASP A 43 -3.10 -9.10 -10.20
N GLY A 44 -4.36 -8.84 -9.81
CA GLY A 44 -5.42 -8.40 -10.71
C GLY A 44 -5.19 -7.01 -11.32
N ARG A 45 -4.48 -6.12 -10.62
CA ARG A 45 -4.04 -4.81 -11.15
C ARG A 45 -2.63 -4.85 -11.76
N THR A 46 -2.02 -6.03 -11.89
CA THR A 46 -0.71 -6.26 -12.51
C THR A 46 0.43 -5.44 -11.87
N PHE A 47 0.43 -5.30 -10.55
CA PHE A 47 1.54 -4.68 -9.85
C PHE A 47 2.82 -5.53 -10.01
N ALA A 48 3.95 -4.85 -10.23
CA ALA A 48 5.25 -5.53 -10.33
C ALA A 48 5.68 -6.11 -8.99
N LYS A 49 5.27 -5.47 -7.90
CA LYS A 49 5.69 -5.82 -6.54
C LYS A 49 4.59 -5.47 -5.53
N LEU A 50 4.41 -6.36 -4.55
CA LEU A 50 3.66 -6.11 -3.31
C LEU A 50 4.66 -5.99 -2.16
N VAL A 51 4.60 -4.89 -1.41
CA VAL A 51 5.46 -4.64 -0.24
C VAL A 51 4.58 -4.49 0.99
N LEU A 52 4.73 -5.39 1.95
CA LEU A 52 4.13 -5.25 3.27
C LEU A 52 5.07 -4.40 4.13
N TYR A 53 4.56 -3.29 4.68
CA TYR A 53 5.30 -2.39 5.55
C TYR A 53 4.65 -2.39 6.95
N PRO A 54 5.09 -3.27 7.86
CA PRO A 54 4.57 -3.29 9.22
C PRO A 54 5.12 -2.10 10.03
N ILE A 55 4.22 -1.34 10.63
CA ILE A 55 4.58 -0.20 11.50
C ILE A 55 5.11 -0.73 12.84
N HIS A 56 6.14 -0.09 13.41
CA HIS A 56 6.68 -0.47 14.71
C HIS A 56 5.73 -0.07 15.85
N GLU A 57 5.68 -0.83 16.96
CA GLU A 57 4.76 -0.57 18.07
C GLU A 57 4.91 0.84 18.68
N GLU A 58 6.14 1.38 18.72
CA GLU A 58 6.38 2.75 19.20
C GLU A 58 5.78 3.84 18.29
N THR A 59 5.64 3.55 17.00
CA THR A 59 4.94 4.44 16.06
C THR A 59 3.45 4.24 16.16
N ALA A 60 3.00 2.99 16.21
CA ALA A 60 1.58 2.66 16.36
C ALA A 60 0.99 3.27 17.64
N LYS A 61 1.70 3.23 18.79
CA LYS A 61 1.28 3.89 20.05
C LYS A 61 1.06 5.39 19.94
N ARG A 62 1.72 6.07 19.00
CA ARG A 62 1.55 7.52 18.79
C ARG A 62 0.41 7.84 17.82
N MET A 63 0.17 6.93 16.87
CA MET A 63 -0.87 7.08 15.86
C MET A 63 -2.23 6.61 16.37
N PHE A 64 -2.24 5.58 17.21
CA PHE A 64 -3.42 4.87 17.67
C PHE A 64 -3.43 4.74 19.19
N LYS A 65 -4.62 4.64 19.77
CA LYS A 65 -4.84 4.61 21.22
C LYS A 65 -5.07 3.20 21.80
N PHE A 66 -4.73 2.16 21.05
CA PHE A 66 -4.91 0.77 21.47
C PHE A 66 -3.55 0.07 21.63
N PRO A 67 -3.46 -0.97 22.48
CA PRO A 67 -2.25 -1.77 22.61
C PRO A 67 -1.98 -2.53 21.31
N VAL A 68 -0.70 -2.63 20.94
CA VAL A 68 -0.24 -3.32 19.73
C VAL A 68 0.80 -4.37 20.15
N SER A 69 0.68 -5.55 19.58
CA SER A 69 1.63 -6.65 19.75
C SER A 69 3.03 -6.26 19.29
N PRO A 70 4.08 -6.83 19.91
CA PRO A 70 5.46 -6.57 19.51
C PRO A 70 5.68 -6.80 18.01
N TYR A 71 6.44 -5.92 17.36
CA TYR A 71 6.72 -5.95 15.92
C TYR A 71 7.13 -7.34 15.41
N TYR A 72 8.00 -8.04 16.13
CA TYR A 72 8.50 -9.35 15.70
C TYR A 72 7.40 -10.41 15.57
N LYS A 73 6.31 -10.33 16.35
CA LYS A 73 5.19 -11.28 16.27
C LYS A 73 4.39 -11.06 15.00
N ARG A 74 4.05 -9.80 14.73
CA ARG A 74 3.32 -9.40 13.52
C ARG A 74 4.13 -9.69 12.26
N GLU A 75 5.42 -9.33 12.28
CA GLU A 75 6.33 -9.63 11.17
C GLU A 75 6.50 -11.14 10.95
N LYS A 76 6.49 -11.96 12.02
CA LYS A 76 6.51 -13.41 11.91
C LYS A 76 5.26 -13.94 11.21
N HIS A 77 4.07 -13.47 11.60
CA HIS A 77 2.80 -13.84 10.95
C HIS A 77 2.81 -13.49 9.45
N LEU A 78 3.28 -12.29 9.08
CA LEU A 78 3.43 -11.91 7.68
C LEU A 78 4.39 -12.83 6.90
N ARG A 79 5.49 -13.25 7.53
CA ARG A 79 6.44 -14.21 6.91
C ARG A 79 5.82 -15.58 6.73
N GLU A 80 5.07 -16.07 7.70
CA GLU A 80 4.37 -17.36 7.62
C GLU A 80 3.38 -17.34 6.45
N TRP A 81 2.53 -16.31 6.36
CA TRP A 81 1.62 -16.13 5.22
C TRP A 81 2.36 -16.07 3.87
N MET A 82 3.49 -15.35 3.80
CA MET A 82 4.28 -15.28 2.55
C MET A 82 4.85 -16.63 2.12
N LEU A 83 5.28 -17.48 3.07
CA LEU A 83 5.80 -18.81 2.77
C LEU A 83 4.71 -19.69 2.16
N ASP A 84 3.48 -19.59 2.67
CA ASP A 84 2.33 -20.37 2.18
C ASP A 84 1.92 -19.98 0.76
N ARG A 85 2.03 -18.68 0.39
CA ARG A 85 1.66 -18.19 -0.95
C ARG A 85 2.71 -18.47 -2.04
N ALA A 86 3.97 -18.68 -1.67
CA ALA A 86 5.09 -18.91 -2.60
C ALA A 86 5.22 -17.86 -3.74
N SER A 87 4.90 -16.59 -3.48
CA SER A 87 5.03 -15.48 -4.44
C SER A 87 6.39 -14.81 -4.34
N ASP A 88 7.08 -14.63 -5.48
CA ASP A 88 8.35 -13.92 -5.61
C ASP A 88 8.19 -12.39 -5.67
N LYS A 89 6.99 -11.91 -5.97
CA LYS A 89 6.66 -10.47 -6.06
C LYS A 89 6.34 -9.82 -4.72
N THR A 90 6.10 -10.62 -3.68
CA THR A 90 5.73 -10.13 -2.36
C THR A 90 6.94 -10.06 -1.45
N THR A 91 7.11 -8.94 -0.75
CA THR A 91 8.22 -8.76 0.22
C THR A 91 7.76 -8.01 1.47
N ILE A 92 8.42 -8.23 2.60
CA ILE A 92 8.26 -7.39 3.80
C ILE A 92 9.42 -6.39 3.86
N ASP A 93 9.11 -5.10 3.99
CA ASP A 93 10.12 -4.09 4.30
C ASP A 93 10.19 -3.87 5.81
N GLY A 94 11.24 -4.44 6.42
CA GLY A 94 11.47 -4.36 7.86
C GLY A 94 12.30 -3.17 8.32
N TRP A 95 12.37 -2.08 7.55
CA TRP A 95 13.17 -0.90 7.90
C TRP A 95 12.80 -0.32 9.27
N GLU A 96 11.50 -0.22 9.57
CA GLU A 96 11.05 0.35 10.84
C GLU A 96 11.43 -0.52 12.04
N GLY A 97 11.30 -1.85 11.91
CA GLY A 97 11.71 -2.84 12.90
C GLY A 97 13.19 -2.74 13.28
N LYS A 98 14.07 -2.41 12.31
CA LYS A 98 15.50 -2.20 12.57
C LYS A 98 15.78 -0.94 13.40
N ARG A 99 14.94 0.09 13.29
CA ARG A 99 15.12 1.37 14.02
C ARG A 99 14.71 1.28 15.49
N LYS A 100 13.73 0.42 15.82
CA LYS A 100 13.19 0.20 17.18
C LYS A 100 12.74 1.49 17.89
N LYS A 101 12.31 2.49 17.14
CA LYS A 101 11.88 3.80 17.64
C LYS A 101 10.78 4.37 16.77
N TYR A 102 10.11 5.39 17.30
CA TYR A 102 9.14 6.17 16.53
C TYR A 102 9.71 6.61 15.17
N THR A 103 8.90 6.40 14.14
CA THR A 103 9.19 6.75 12.75
C THR A 103 8.05 7.61 12.24
N PRO A 104 8.28 8.92 11.98
CA PRO A 104 7.30 9.75 11.31
C PRO A 104 6.93 9.14 9.95
N ILE A 105 5.64 9.18 9.59
CA ILE A 105 5.16 8.66 8.30
C ILE A 105 5.91 9.27 7.10
N ASP A 106 6.31 10.54 7.20
CA ASP A 106 7.13 11.20 6.18
C ASP A 106 8.48 10.51 5.95
N ALA A 107 9.14 10.06 7.02
CA ALA A 107 10.40 9.34 6.92
C ALA A 107 10.20 7.93 6.33
N ALA A 108 9.10 7.26 6.69
CA ALA A 108 8.74 5.97 6.12
C ALA A 108 8.46 6.08 4.61
N LEU A 109 7.63 7.04 4.19
CA LEU A 109 7.30 7.25 2.78
C LEU A 109 8.52 7.70 1.95
N ARG A 110 9.42 8.51 2.52
CA ARG A 110 10.70 8.87 1.88
C ARG A 110 11.55 7.62 1.61
N HIS A 111 11.77 6.80 2.64
CA HIS A 111 12.49 5.53 2.50
C HIS A 111 11.85 4.63 1.43
N LEU A 112 10.53 4.44 1.47
CA LEU A 112 9.80 3.59 0.54
C LEU A 112 9.91 4.09 -0.91
N THR A 113 9.75 5.40 -1.13
CA THR A 113 9.80 5.97 -2.48
C THR A 113 11.20 6.08 -3.06
N GLU A 114 12.23 6.13 -2.23
CA GLU A 114 13.65 6.09 -2.65
C GLU A 114 14.13 4.67 -2.97
N THR A 115 13.59 3.65 -2.29
CA THR A 115 14.08 2.27 -2.38
C THR A 115 13.24 1.36 -3.27
N LEU A 116 11.99 1.72 -3.57
CA LEU A 116 11.07 0.92 -4.37
C LEU A 116 10.85 1.53 -5.76
N PRO A 117 10.65 0.69 -6.80
CA PRO A 117 10.39 1.19 -8.14
C PRO A 117 9.04 1.91 -8.22
N SER A 118 9.03 3.04 -8.92
CA SER A 118 7.83 3.81 -9.21
C SER A 118 7.01 3.18 -10.35
N PRO A 119 5.73 3.56 -10.52
CA PRO A 119 4.92 4.41 -9.65
C PRO A 119 4.53 3.70 -8.33
N HIS A 120 4.29 4.49 -7.27
CA HIS A 120 3.98 3.98 -5.93
C HIS A 120 2.50 4.11 -5.60
N PHE A 121 1.96 3.04 -5.02
CA PHE A 121 0.58 2.95 -4.56
C PHE A 121 0.58 2.56 -3.10
N LEU A 122 -0.16 3.30 -2.28
CA LEU A 122 -0.28 3.04 -0.85
C LEU A 122 -1.63 2.37 -0.58
N TYR A 123 -1.56 1.13 -0.15
CA TYR A 123 -2.71 0.31 0.22
C TYR A 123 -2.97 0.46 1.71
N LEU A 124 -4.17 0.89 2.11
CA LEU A 124 -4.47 1.32 3.47
C LEU A 124 -5.87 0.86 3.92
N THR A 125 -6.03 0.64 5.21
CA THR A 125 -7.37 0.61 5.83
C THR A 125 -7.98 2.01 5.87
N PRO A 126 -9.32 2.15 5.94
CA PRO A 126 -9.98 3.44 6.12
C PRO A 126 -9.46 4.24 7.32
N GLU A 127 -9.23 3.56 8.44
CA GLU A 127 -8.71 4.15 9.68
C GLU A 127 -7.31 4.71 9.47
N MET A 128 -6.43 3.94 8.80
CA MET A 128 -5.08 4.39 8.49
C MET A 128 -5.08 5.54 7.49
N ALA A 129 -5.94 5.51 6.47
CA ALA A 129 -6.09 6.59 5.49
C ALA A 129 -6.54 7.90 6.15
N ASN A 130 -7.55 7.83 7.02
CA ASN A 130 -8.02 9.00 7.78
C ASN A 130 -6.94 9.52 8.73
N THR A 131 -6.23 8.62 9.41
CA THR A 131 -5.11 9.00 10.29
C THR A 131 -4.01 9.69 9.48
N PHE A 132 -3.63 9.15 8.33
CA PHE A 132 -2.65 9.76 7.43
C PHE A 132 -3.08 11.15 6.99
N ALA A 133 -4.34 11.32 6.60
CA ALA A 133 -4.89 12.59 6.15
C ALA A 133 -4.90 13.70 7.23
N SER A 134 -4.86 13.32 8.50
CA SER A 134 -4.74 14.26 9.61
C SER A 134 -3.35 14.92 9.69
N PHE A 135 -2.29 14.26 9.19
CA PHE A 135 -0.93 14.78 9.26
C PHE A 135 -0.69 15.95 8.29
N SER A 136 0.22 16.84 8.68
CA SER A 136 0.59 18.02 7.87
C SER A 136 1.26 17.66 6.55
N SER A 137 1.99 16.54 6.49
CA SER A 137 2.67 16.07 5.29
C SER A 137 1.75 15.38 4.28
N PHE A 138 0.47 15.17 4.60
CA PHE A 138 -0.46 14.44 3.73
C PHE A 138 -0.54 15.02 2.30
N GLU A 139 -0.71 16.35 2.19
CA GLU A 139 -0.87 17.00 0.88
C GLU A 139 0.38 16.90 0.01
N GLU A 140 1.57 16.88 0.61
CA GLU A 140 2.83 16.65 -0.12
C GLU A 140 2.89 15.24 -0.72
N TRP A 141 2.39 14.25 0.02
CA TRP A 141 2.49 12.85 -0.38
C TRP A 141 1.38 12.41 -1.32
N ILE A 142 0.13 12.83 -1.10
CA ILE A 142 -1.03 12.40 -1.91
C ILE A 142 -0.94 12.86 -3.39
N VAL A 143 -0.16 13.90 -3.68
CA VAL A 143 0.11 14.34 -5.05
C VAL A 143 1.17 13.49 -5.76
N ARG A 144 2.04 12.79 -5.00
CA ARG A 144 3.11 11.92 -5.52
C ARG A 144 2.70 10.45 -5.57
N ILE A 145 1.87 10.02 -4.63
CA ILE A 145 1.42 8.64 -4.45
C ILE A 145 -0.07 8.53 -4.79
N ARG A 146 -0.52 7.35 -5.24
CA ARG A 146 -1.96 7.02 -5.31
C ARG A 146 -2.33 6.11 -4.16
N MET A 147 -3.52 6.27 -3.60
CA MET A 147 -3.98 5.39 -2.51
C MET A 147 -5.00 4.38 -3.02
N LEU A 148 -5.01 3.19 -2.42
CA LEU A 148 -6.04 2.17 -2.57
C LEU A 148 -6.52 1.78 -1.17
N LEU A 149 -7.82 1.86 -0.93
CA LEU A 149 -8.40 1.55 0.37
C LEU A 149 -9.00 0.15 0.40
N THR A 150 -8.93 -0.52 1.55
CA THR A 150 -9.55 -1.84 1.74
C THR A 150 -11.08 -1.80 1.65
N ALA A 151 -11.68 -0.65 2.01
CA ALA A 151 -13.11 -0.37 1.99
C ALA A 151 -13.37 1.15 1.90
N GLU A 152 -14.62 1.54 1.68
CA GLU A 152 -15.02 2.95 1.74
C GLU A 152 -15.03 3.43 3.22
N PRO A 153 -14.44 4.60 3.55
CA PRO A 153 -14.47 5.10 4.92
C PRO A 153 -15.87 5.49 5.39
N VAL A 154 -16.26 5.04 6.59
CA VAL A 154 -17.54 5.42 7.22
C VAL A 154 -17.62 6.93 7.46
N ALA A 155 -16.51 7.52 7.90
CA ALA A 155 -16.34 8.96 8.04
C ALA A 155 -15.08 9.37 7.27
N LEU A 156 -15.25 10.26 6.30
CA LEU A 156 -14.17 10.67 5.42
C LEU A 156 -13.52 11.96 5.91
N HIS A 157 -12.21 11.95 6.10
CA HIS A 157 -11.47 13.15 6.46
C HIS A 157 -11.57 14.21 5.35
N PRO A 158 -11.77 15.51 5.65
CA PRO A 158 -11.95 16.55 4.63
C PRO A 158 -10.80 16.65 3.62
N ARG A 159 -9.57 16.35 4.05
CA ARG A 159 -8.42 16.27 3.13
C ARG A 159 -8.48 15.05 2.20
N LEU A 160 -9.01 13.90 2.62
CA LEU A 160 -9.20 12.78 1.70
C LEU A 160 -10.25 13.13 0.64
N GLU A 161 -11.35 13.77 1.06
CA GLU A 161 -12.41 14.22 0.15
C GLU A 161 -11.87 15.22 -0.89
N ARG A 162 -11.09 16.21 -0.45
CA ARG A 162 -10.43 17.19 -1.34
C ARG A 162 -9.58 16.52 -2.42
N PHE A 163 -8.99 15.36 -2.15
CA PHE A 163 -8.15 14.60 -3.06
C PHE A 163 -8.83 13.30 -3.54
N ARG A 164 -10.17 13.27 -3.67
CA ARG A 164 -10.93 12.06 -4.07
C ARG A 164 -10.41 11.38 -5.34
N ASN A 165 -9.91 12.16 -6.29
CA ASN A 165 -9.33 11.67 -7.55
C ASN A 165 -7.96 10.99 -7.40
N ARG A 166 -7.36 10.98 -6.21
CA ARG A 166 -6.05 10.39 -5.90
C ARG A 166 -6.14 9.06 -5.15
N TRP A 167 -7.34 8.63 -4.80
CA TRP A 167 -7.56 7.38 -4.10
C TRP A 167 -8.81 6.67 -4.59
N ASP A 168 -8.82 5.35 -4.45
CA ASP A 168 -9.93 4.49 -4.86
C ASP A 168 -10.09 3.35 -3.85
N VAL A 169 -11.20 2.63 -3.90
CA VAL A 169 -11.39 1.38 -3.14
C VAL A 169 -10.96 0.21 -4.03
N ARG A 170 -10.44 -0.86 -3.40
CA ARG A 170 -9.93 -2.04 -4.13
C ARG A 170 -10.98 -2.74 -4.98
#